data_AF-A0A8S9QY10-F1
#
_entry.id   AF-A0A8S9QY10-F1
#
_cell.length_a   1.000
_cell.length_b   1.000
_cell.length_c   1.000
_cell.angle_alpha   90.00
_cell.angle_beta   90.00
_cell.angle_gamma   90.00
#
_symmetry.space_group_name_H-M   'P 1'
#
loop_
_entity.id
_entity.type
_entity.pdbx_description
1 polymer ?
#
loop_
_entity_poly.entity_id
_entity_poly.type
_entity_poly.pdbx_seq_one_letter_code
_entity_poly.pdbx_strand_id
1 'polypeptide(L)'
;MDILRFLLEHLCFIDFHRAKMVCRNWYLCSKQTVRRRSGSPLLILSSEDDCVLFNPEEDRVNKSTRDLSGTRFLANWFLALDSGSNLYIEHVFSEKKRINLPPLESIKSDFFSLKRVGEKEFNERAVGGFPEKGFSQRVKDLRGLLWVDKRKEEYTVAWFFDKGAEYIAFCKNGEDCYRTIPTRIGVHFTSPG
;
A
#
# COMPACT_ATOMS: atom_id res chain seq x y z
N MET A 1 -3.33 39.94 -7.07
CA MET A 1 -3.82 38.56 -7.16
C MET A 1 -2.98 37.86 -8.21
N ASP A 2 -2.21 36.85 -7.82
CA ASP A 2 -1.38 36.06 -8.74
C ASP A 2 -2.31 35.11 -9.52
N ILE A 3 -2.21 35.09 -10.86
CA ILE A 3 -3.05 34.26 -11.74
C ILE A 3 -2.96 32.79 -11.32
N LEU A 4 -1.78 32.35 -10.87
CA LEU A 4 -1.58 30.98 -10.42
C LEU A 4 -2.41 30.65 -9.19
N ARG A 5 -2.55 31.60 -8.25
CA ARG A 5 -3.34 31.42 -7.03
C ARG A 5 -4.82 31.31 -7.37
N PHE A 6 -5.31 32.18 -8.26
CA PHE A 6 -6.70 32.13 -8.72
C PHE A 6 -7.02 30.80 -9.40
N LEU A 7 -6.14 30.31 -10.28
CA LEU A 7 -6.30 29.00 -10.91
C LEU A 7 -6.37 27.89 -9.86
N LEU A 8 -5.42 27.85 -8.92
CA LEU A 8 -5.36 26.85 -7.85
C LEU A 8 -6.61 26.84 -6.95
N GLU A 9 -7.20 28.00 -6.67
CA GLU A 9 -8.44 28.12 -5.89
C GLU A 9 -9.67 27.55 -6.60
N HIS A 10 -9.65 27.49 -7.94
CA HIS A 10 -10.75 26.96 -8.76
C HIS A 10 -10.57 25.49 -9.16
N LEU A 11 -9.42 24.88 -8.84
CA LEU A 11 -9.20 23.45 -9.11
C LEU A 11 -10.00 22.57 -8.13
N CYS A 12 -10.57 21.49 -8.65
CA CYS A 12 -11.13 20.44 -7.80
C CYS A 12 -10.05 19.85 -6.89
N PHE A 13 -10.44 19.12 -5.84
CA PHE A 13 -9.48 18.60 -4.87
C PHE A 13 -8.36 17.77 -5.51
N ILE A 14 -8.72 16.89 -6.46
CA ILE A 14 -7.77 16.03 -7.18
C ILE A 14 -6.80 16.87 -8.01
N ASP A 15 -7.32 17.80 -8.81
CA ASP A 15 -6.50 18.63 -9.69
C ASP A 15 -5.61 19.58 -8.90
N PHE A 16 -6.08 20.11 -7.78
CA PHE A 16 -5.27 20.88 -6.86
C PHE A 16 -4.12 20.04 -6.27
N HIS A 17 -4.36 18.76 -5.96
CA HIS A 17 -3.31 17.86 -5.50
C HIS A 17 -2.31 17.50 -6.62
N ARG A 18 -2.78 17.33 -7.85
CA ARG A 18 -1.96 17.12 -9.05
C ARG A 18 -1.11 18.33 -9.38
N ALA A 19 -1.68 19.52 -9.27
CA ALA A 19 -1.01 20.81 -9.44
C ALA A 19 0.25 20.95 -8.57
N LYS A 20 0.23 20.42 -7.34
CA LYS A 20 1.40 20.39 -6.44
C LYS A 20 2.59 19.63 -7.02
N MET A 21 2.35 18.70 -7.94
CA MET A 21 3.36 17.82 -8.53
C MET A 21 3.89 18.32 -9.87
N VAL A 22 3.37 19.44 -10.40
CA VAL A 22 3.74 19.97 -11.73
C VAL A 22 5.13 20.59 -11.73
N CYS A 23 5.36 21.59 -10.88
CA CYS A 23 6.68 22.20 -10.70
C CYS A 23 6.79 22.90 -9.35
N ARG A 24 8.01 23.33 -9.00
CA ARG A 24 8.31 23.98 -7.72
C ARG A 24 7.48 25.24 -7.48
N ASN A 25 7.22 26.05 -8.52
CA ASN A 25 6.42 27.27 -8.38
C ASN A 25 4.95 26.94 -8.04
N TRP A 26 4.36 25.96 -8.72
CA TRP A 26 3.00 25.49 -8.42
C TRP A 26 2.91 24.88 -7.02
N TYR A 27 3.91 24.11 -6.61
CA TYR A 27 4.01 23.60 -5.25
C TYR A 27 4.02 24.72 -4.20
N LEU A 28 4.88 25.73 -4.38
CA LEU A 28 5.00 26.86 -3.44
C LEU A 28 3.72 27.70 -3.39
N CYS A 29 3.14 28.04 -4.54
CA CYS A 29 1.87 28.76 -4.60
C CYS A 29 0.75 27.96 -3.93
N SER A 30 0.67 26.64 -4.14
CA SER A 30 -0.35 25.78 -3.50
C SER A 30 -0.30 25.82 -1.97
N LYS A 31 0.91 25.96 -1.38
CA LYS A 31 1.10 26.04 0.07
C LYS A 31 0.63 27.38 0.64
N GLN A 32 0.70 28.43 -0.17
CA GLN A 32 0.24 29.77 0.16
C GLN A 32 -1.23 29.99 -0.19
N THR A 33 -1.85 29.04 -0.89
CA THR A 33 -3.27 29.10 -1.26
C THR A 33 -4.11 28.66 -0.06
N VAL A 34 -4.92 29.57 0.49
CA VAL A 34 -5.78 29.26 1.64
C VAL A 34 -7.03 28.57 1.10
N ARG A 35 -7.01 27.24 1.01
CA ARG A 35 -8.25 26.50 0.83
C ARG A 35 -9.04 26.55 2.15
N ARG A 36 -10.38 26.57 2.08
CA ARG A 36 -11.22 26.27 3.26
C ARG A 36 -10.67 24.99 3.90
N ARG A 37 -10.43 25.07 5.20
CA ARG A 37 -9.72 24.05 5.98
C ARG A 37 -10.33 22.69 5.70
N SER A 38 -9.56 21.79 5.07
CA SER A 38 -9.86 20.36 5.01
C SER A 38 -9.83 19.80 6.44
N GLY A 39 -10.96 19.92 7.14
CA GLY A 39 -11.19 19.29 8.43
C GLY A 39 -11.70 17.85 8.26
N SER A 40 -12.27 17.55 7.09
CA SER A 40 -12.90 16.27 6.80
C SER A 40 -12.00 15.39 5.93
N PRO A 41 -11.77 14.11 6.31
CA PRO A 41 -11.03 13.17 5.48
C PRO A 41 -11.82 12.87 4.19
N LEU A 42 -11.12 12.70 3.07
CA LEU A 42 -11.75 12.26 1.83
C LEU A 42 -12.26 10.83 1.99
N LEU A 43 -13.43 10.55 1.44
CA LEU A 43 -14.08 9.24 1.51
C LEU A 43 -14.01 8.62 0.13
N ILE A 44 -13.37 7.46 -0.02
CA ILE A 44 -13.57 6.65 -1.23
C ILE A 44 -14.75 5.73 -0.97
N LEU A 45 -15.83 5.95 -1.72
CA LEU A 45 -17.00 5.10 -1.74
C LEU A 45 -16.81 4.08 -2.86
N SER A 46 -17.21 2.85 -2.57
CA SER A 46 -17.04 1.75 -3.49
C SER A 46 -18.36 1.03 -3.69
N SER A 47 -18.63 0.74 -4.97
CA SER A 47 -19.58 -0.26 -5.43
C SER A 47 -18.82 -1.44 -6.02
N GLU A 48 -19.53 -2.54 -6.31
CA GLU A 48 -18.99 -3.77 -6.93
C GLU A 48 -18.21 -3.52 -8.24
N ASP A 49 -18.52 -2.44 -8.97
CA ASP A 49 -17.93 -2.16 -10.29
C ASP A 49 -17.17 -0.83 -10.38
N ASP A 50 -17.22 0.03 -9.36
CA ASP A 50 -16.70 1.41 -9.46
C ASP A 50 -16.27 1.97 -8.10
N CYS A 51 -15.20 2.78 -8.12
CA CYS A 51 -14.74 3.53 -6.95
C CYS A 51 -14.75 5.02 -7.18
N VAL A 52 -15.22 5.73 -6.17
CA VAL A 52 -15.46 7.17 -6.25
C VAL A 52 -14.82 7.86 -5.05
N LEU A 53 -13.95 8.84 -5.32
CA LEU A 53 -13.44 9.74 -4.31
C LEU A 53 -14.47 10.84 -4.04
N PHE A 54 -15.18 10.72 -2.93
CA PHE A 54 -16.05 11.74 -2.38
C PHE A 54 -15.26 12.74 -1.52
N ASN A 55 -15.38 14.01 -1.89
CA ASN A 55 -14.90 15.11 -1.07
C ASN A 55 -16.09 15.81 -0.41
N PRO A 56 -16.28 15.66 0.92
CA PRO A 56 -17.40 16.30 1.63
C PRO A 56 -17.35 17.83 1.60
N GLU A 57 -16.19 18.44 1.35
CA GLU A 57 -16.05 19.92 1.26
C GLU A 57 -16.54 20.47 -0.09
N GLU A 58 -16.49 19.66 -1.14
CA GLU A 58 -16.87 20.07 -2.51
C GLU A 58 -18.28 19.60 -2.88
N ASP A 59 -18.90 18.76 -2.04
CA ASP A 59 -20.15 18.05 -2.32
C ASP A 59 -20.15 17.39 -3.71
N ARG A 60 -18.97 16.87 -4.09
CA ARG A 60 -18.70 16.32 -5.42
C ARG A 60 -18.06 14.96 -5.32
N VAL A 61 -18.62 14.09 -6.14
CA VAL A 61 -18.26 12.69 -6.39
C VAL A 61 -17.27 12.73 -7.56
N ASN A 62 -15.98 12.67 -7.28
CA ASN A 62 -14.97 12.60 -8.32
C ASN A 62 -14.76 11.13 -8.69
N LYS A 63 -15.24 10.73 -9.87
CA LYS A 63 -14.97 9.37 -10.38
C LYS A 63 -13.46 9.18 -10.49
N SER A 64 -12.88 8.33 -9.65
CA SER A 64 -11.56 7.81 -9.93
C SER A 64 -11.72 6.80 -11.05
N THR A 65 -10.86 6.88 -12.07
CA THR A 65 -10.85 5.97 -13.22
C THR A 65 -10.43 4.53 -12.86
N ARG A 66 -10.54 4.12 -11.58
CA ARG A 66 -9.93 2.91 -11.06
C ARG A 66 -10.77 2.27 -9.97
N ASP A 67 -10.81 0.95 -10.02
CA ASP A 67 -11.45 0.04 -9.08
C ASP A 67 -10.59 -0.12 -7.81
N LEU A 68 -11.11 0.32 -6.67
CA LEU A 68 -10.44 0.41 -5.35
C LEU A 68 -11.44 0.11 -4.21
N SER A 69 -12.20 -0.99 -4.37
CA SER A 69 -13.40 -1.23 -3.59
C SER A 69 -13.21 -1.34 -2.05
N GLY A 70 -14.18 -0.85 -1.28
CA GLY A 70 -14.29 -0.97 0.18
C GLY A 70 -13.28 -0.25 1.09
N THR A 71 -12.38 0.61 0.58
CA THR A 71 -11.19 1.05 1.34
C THR A 71 -11.18 2.54 1.70
N ARG A 72 -11.02 2.89 2.99
CA ARG A 72 -10.74 4.26 3.46
C ARG A 72 -9.24 4.54 3.43
N PHE A 73 -8.80 5.52 2.65
CA PHE A 73 -7.39 5.92 2.56
C PHE A 73 -7.13 7.17 3.40
N LEU A 74 -6.29 7.06 4.42
CA LEU A 74 -5.84 8.19 5.25
C LEU A 74 -4.54 8.83 4.74
N ALA A 75 -3.95 8.29 3.66
CA ALA A 75 -2.67 8.70 3.11
C ALA A 75 -2.67 8.79 1.58
N ASN A 76 -1.77 9.61 1.00
CA ASN A 76 -1.64 9.79 -0.46
C ASN A 76 -1.02 8.57 -1.18
N TRP A 77 -0.48 7.63 -0.42
CA TRP A 77 0.10 6.38 -0.91
C TRP A 77 -0.68 5.23 -0.30
N PHE A 78 -0.95 4.20 -1.08
CA PHE A 78 -1.61 3.00 -0.58
C PHE A 78 -0.93 1.75 -1.12
N LEU A 79 -1.05 0.68 -0.32
CA LEU A 79 -0.65 -0.66 -0.70
C LEU A 79 -1.87 -1.36 -1.27
N ALA A 80 -1.71 -1.95 -2.45
CA ALA A 80 -2.76 -2.70 -3.11
C ALA A 80 -2.22 -4.02 -3.65
N LEU A 81 -3.16 -4.87 -4.02
CA LEU A 81 -2.91 -6.20 -4.57
C LEU A 81 -3.66 -6.31 -5.90
N ASP A 82 -2.99 -6.78 -6.95
CA ASP A 82 -3.65 -7.00 -8.24
C ASP A 82 -4.32 -8.37 -8.34
N SER A 83 -5.00 -8.63 -9.47
CA SER A 83 -5.67 -9.90 -9.74
C SER A 83 -4.70 -11.10 -9.77
N GLY A 84 -3.42 -10.86 -10.05
CA GLY A 84 -2.34 -11.84 -9.99
C GLY A 84 -1.76 -12.03 -8.59
N SER A 85 -2.34 -11.40 -7.56
CA SER A 85 -1.85 -11.42 -6.19
C SER A 85 -0.42 -10.86 -6.04
N ASN A 86 -0.09 -9.84 -6.82
CA ASN A 86 1.16 -9.10 -6.68
C ASN A 86 0.91 -7.80 -5.91
N LEU A 87 1.77 -7.54 -4.91
CA LEU A 87 1.71 -6.31 -4.15
C LEU A 87 2.30 -5.16 -4.97
N TYR A 88 1.68 -3.99 -4.85
CA TYR A 88 2.22 -2.76 -5.41
C TYR A 88 1.84 -1.57 -4.54
N ILE A 89 2.68 -0.53 -4.60
CA ILE A 89 2.41 0.76 -4.00
C ILE A 89 1.94 1.69 -5.10
N GLU A 90 0.86 2.42 -4.86
CA GLU A 90 0.34 3.40 -5.79
C GLU A 90 0.04 4.73 -5.10
N HIS A 91 0.29 5.82 -5.81
CA HIS A 91 -0.02 7.16 -5.35
C HIS A 91 -1.39 7.59 -5.87
N VAL A 92 -2.33 7.87 -4.95
CA VAL A 92 -3.76 8.15 -5.23
C VAL A 92 -3.95 9.21 -6.32
N PHE A 93 -3.11 10.25 -6.33
CA PHE A 93 -3.27 11.40 -7.22
C PHE A 93 -2.37 11.37 -8.46
N SER A 94 -1.51 10.36 -8.63
CA SER A 94 -0.54 10.31 -9.72
C SER A 94 -0.89 9.20 -10.69
N GLU A 95 -1.23 9.54 -11.93
CA GLU A 95 -1.64 8.56 -12.94
C GLU A 95 -0.52 7.57 -13.31
N LYS A 96 0.76 7.94 -13.09
CA LYS A 96 1.94 7.18 -13.57
C LYS A 96 2.89 6.65 -12.49
N LYS A 97 2.59 6.82 -11.19
CA LYS A 97 3.51 6.38 -10.11
C LYS A 97 2.98 5.13 -9.42
N ARG A 98 3.17 3.98 -10.07
CA ARG A 98 3.02 2.64 -9.51
C ARG A 98 4.41 2.05 -9.27
N ILE A 99 4.64 1.57 -8.06
CA ILE A 99 5.88 0.87 -7.67
C ILE A 99 5.48 -0.59 -7.45
N ASN A 100 5.92 -1.47 -8.34
CA ASN A 100 5.72 -2.90 -8.18
C ASN A 100 6.64 -3.39 -7.07
N LEU A 101 6.08 -4.14 -6.12
CA LEU A 101 6.87 -4.75 -5.06
C LEU A 101 7.32 -6.14 -5.50
N PRO A 102 8.30 -6.73 -4.80
CA PRO A 102 8.70 -8.11 -5.05
C PRO A 102 7.51 -9.08 -4.98
N PRO A 103 7.54 -10.19 -5.72
CA PRO A 103 6.55 -11.26 -5.61
C PRO A 103 6.48 -11.81 -4.19
N LEU A 104 5.30 -12.19 -3.69
CA LEU A 104 5.14 -12.67 -2.31
C LEU A 104 6.04 -13.87 -1.96
N GLU A 105 6.41 -14.68 -2.96
CA GLU A 105 7.26 -15.87 -2.86
C GLU A 105 8.75 -15.53 -2.74
N SER A 106 9.15 -14.28 -3.00
CA SER A 106 10.55 -13.81 -2.91
C SER A 106 11.03 -13.65 -1.47
N ILE A 107 10.55 -14.48 -0.55
CA ILE A 107 10.98 -14.48 0.84
C ILE A 107 12.41 -15.02 0.92
N LYS A 108 13.30 -14.22 1.51
CA LYS A 108 14.64 -14.61 1.90
C LYS A 108 14.65 -14.88 3.40
N SER A 109 14.37 -16.13 3.76
CA SER A 109 14.32 -16.61 5.14
C SER A 109 14.87 -18.03 5.23
N ASP A 110 15.63 -18.31 6.28
CA ASP A 110 16.12 -19.66 6.57
C ASP A 110 15.05 -20.55 7.21
N PHE A 111 13.97 -19.93 7.73
CA PHE A 111 12.94 -20.60 8.52
C PHE A 111 11.61 -20.73 7.77
N PHE A 112 11.37 -19.94 6.73
CA PHE A 112 10.08 -19.90 6.06
C PHE A 112 10.26 -19.85 4.55
N SER A 113 9.44 -20.62 3.83
CA SER A 113 9.34 -20.54 2.39
C SER A 113 7.88 -20.45 1.98
N LEU A 114 7.60 -19.61 0.99
CA LEU A 114 6.27 -19.45 0.42
C LEU A 114 6.30 -19.83 -1.05
N LYS A 115 5.40 -20.71 -1.47
CA LYS A 115 5.24 -21.08 -2.88
C LYS A 115 3.81 -20.83 -3.33
N ARG A 116 3.64 -20.18 -4.47
CA ARG A 116 2.34 -20.09 -5.13
C ARG A 116 1.95 -21.44 -5.72
N VAL A 117 0.72 -21.84 -5.47
CA VAL A 117 0.15 -23.10 -5.98
C VAL A 117 -1.10 -22.89 -6.83
N GLY A 118 -1.71 -21.70 -6.76
CA GLY A 118 -2.81 -21.26 -7.60
C GLY A 118 -2.89 -19.74 -7.67
N GLU A 119 -3.89 -19.19 -8.39
CA GLU A 119 -4.00 -17.73 -8.60
C GLU A 119 -4.04 -16.93 -7.29
N LYS A 120 -4.76 -17.46 -6.28
CA LYS A 120 -4.99 -16.83 -4.98
C LYS A 120 -4.60 -17.72 -3.81
N GLU A 121 -3.75 -18.72 -4.06
CA GLU A 121 -3.40 -19.77 -3.12
C GLU A 121 -1.89 -19.95 -3.02
N PHE A 122 -1.43 -20.04 -1.77
CA PHE A 122 -0.03 -20.19 -1.41
C PHE A 122 0.13 -21.35 -0.44
N ASN A 123 1.25 -22.04 -0.57
CA ASN A 123 1.70 -23.06 0.37
C ASN A 123 2.91 -22.51 1.13
N GLU A 124 2.72 -22.28 2.41
CA GLU A 124 3.73 -21.84 3.35
C GLU A 124 4.35 -23.05 4.04
N ARG A 125 5.68 -23.09 4.13
CA ARG A 125 6.42 -24.14 4.84
C ARG A 125 7.41 -23.52 5.82
N ALA A 126 7.33 -23.97 7.06
CA ALA A 126 8.40 -23.79 8.03
C ALA A 126 9.54 -24.77 7.70
N VAL A 127 10.75 -24.24 7.54
CA VAL A 127 11.98 -24.98 7.27
C VAL A 127 12.67 -25.24 8.62
N GLY A 128 12.93 -26.52 8.93
CA GLY A 128 13.72 -26.91 10.12
C GLY A 128 12.93 -27.26 11.39
N GLY A 129 11.60 -27.27 11.38
CA GLY A 129 10.76 -27.76 12.49
C GLY A 129 10.01 -29.05 12.15
N PHE A 130 10.10 -30.08 13.00
CA PHE A 130 9.28 -31.29 12.88
C PHE A 130 7.86 -31.05 13.42
N PRO A 131 6.79 -31.58 12.77
CA PRO A 131 6.74 -32.02 11.37
C PRO A 131 6.64 -30.81 10.43
N GLU A 132 7.11 -30.96 9.19
CA GLU A 132 6.94 -30.00 8.10
C GLU A 132 5.44 -29.74 7.86
N LYS A 133 4.89 -28.76 8.58
CA LYS A 133 3.49 -28.41 8.44
C LYS A 133 3.37 -27.40 7.31
N GLY A 134 2.92 -27.89 6.15
CA GLY A 134 2.49 -27.03 5.05
C GLY A 134 1.19 -26.32 5.44
N PHE A 135 1.18 -25.00 5.44
CA PHE A 135 -0.04 -24.21 5.64
C PHE A 135 -0.54 -23.71 4.30
N SER A 136 -1.78 -24.07 3.98
CA SER A 136 -2.49 -23.46 2.84
C SER A 136 -2.98 -22.08 3.26
N GLN A 137 -2.41 -21.07 2.60
CA GLN A 137 -2.73 -19.66 2.77
C GLN A 137 -3.48 -19.14 1.54
N ARG A 138 -4.44 -18.25 1.77
CA ARG A 138 -5.21 -17.60 0.69
C ARG A 138 -5.02 -16.10 0.75
N VAL A 139 -5.11 -15.47 -0.42
CA VAL A 139 -5.01 -14.00 -0.56
C VAL A 139 -5.98 -13.25 0.33
N LYS A 140 -7.19 -13.76 0.54
CA LYS A 140 -8.19 -13.10 1.41
C LYS A 140 -7.73 -12.97 2.87
N ASP A 141 -6.81 -13.85 3.28
CA ASP A 141 -6.21 -13.88 4.61
C ASP A 141 -4.93 -13.01 4.66
N LEU A 142 -4.51 -12.42 3.53
CA LEU A 142 -3.36 -11.51 3.47
C LEU A 142 -3.72 -10.17 4.10
N ARG A 143 -2.81 -9.66 4.92
CA ARG A 143 -2.85 -8.32 5.50
C ARG A 143 -1.55 -7.61 5.16
N GLY A 144 -1.64 -6.30 4.91
CA GLY A 144 -0.51 -5.49 4.52
C GLY A 144 -0.51 -4.14 5.22
N LEU A 145 0.68 -3.64 5.50
CA LEU A 145 0.93 -2.33 6.09
C LEU A 145 1.98 -1.60 5.24
N LEU A 146 1.73 -0.32 5.00
CA LEU A 146 2.64 0.55 4.30
C LEU A 146 3.02 1.73 5.19
N TRP A 147 4.32 1.89 5.38
CA TRP A 147 4.92 3.07 5.98
C TRP A 147 5.63 3.89 4.91
N VAL A 148 5.40 5.20 4.84
CA VAL A 148 6.07 6.10 3.88
C VAL A 148 6.62 7.33 4.58
N ASP A 149 7.94 7.52 4.50
CA ASP A 149 8.61 8.77 4.84
C ASP A 149 8.76 9.64 3.59
N LYS A 150 7.87 10.64 3.46
CA LYS A 150 7.90 11.58 2.34
C LYS A 150 9.13 12.49 2.33
N ARG A 151 9.82 12.68 3.46
CA ARG A 151 11.01 13.56 3.53
C ARG A 151 12.24 12.86 2.99
N LYS A 152 12.38 11.57 3.28
CA LYS A 152 13.50 10.74 2.83
C LYS A 152 13.22 10.00 1.52
N GLU A 153 11.99 10.09 1.02
CA GLU A 153 11.49 9.29 -0.12
C GLU A 153 11.61 7.78 0.13
N GLU A 154 11.54 7.37 1.39
CA GLU A 154 11.63 5.97 1.83
C GLU A 154 10.24 5.39 2.10
N TYR A 155 10.07 4.11 1.82
CA TYR A 155 8.92 3.31 2.20
C TYR A 155 9.39 2.01 2.86
N THR A 156 8.50 1.44 3.67
CA THR A 156 8.62 0.09 4.19
C THR A 156 7.26 -0.57 4.06
N VAL A 157 7.25 -1.75 3.46
CA VAL A 157 6.06 -2.57 3.34
C VAL A 157 6.23 -3.77 4.26
N ALA A 158 5.19 -4.08 5.01
CA ALA A 158 5.10 -5.32 5.77
C ALA A 158 3.80 -6.03 5.41
N TRP A 159 3.82 -7.36 5.39
CA TRP A 159 2.64 -8.17 5.15
C TRP A 159 2.74 -9.51 5.90
N PHE A 160 1.58 -10.11 6.15
CA PHE A 160 1.47 -11.40 6.82
C PHE A 160 0.12 -12.04 6.48
N PHE A 161 -0.01 -13.36 6.69
CA PHE A 161 -1.29 -14.05 6.62
C PHE A 161 -1.95 -14.10 8.00
N ASP A 162 -3.13 -13.51 8.13
CA ASP A 162 -3.92 -13.41 9.38
C ASP A 162 -4.19 -14.79 10.01
N LYS A 163 -4.25 -15.83 9.17
CA LYS A 163 -4.48 -17.21 9.59
C LYS A 163 -3.20 -17.83 10.16
N GLY A 164 -2.91 -17.52 11.42
CA GLY A 164 -1.85 -18.16 12.19
C GLY A 164 -0.44 -17.72 11.81
N ALA A 165 -0.25 -16.44 11.44
CA ALA A 165 1.04 -15.86 11.08
C ALA A 165 2.17 -16.31 12.02
N GLU A 166 3.12 -17.07 11.48
CA GLU A 166 4.36 -17.44 12.20
C GLU A 166 5.48 -16.42 11.97
N TYR A 167 5.31 -15.53 10.98
CA TYR A 167 6.21 -14.43 10.68
C TYR A 167 5.49 -13.23 10.07
N ILE A 168 6.18 -12.09 10.06
CA ILE A 168 5.86 -10.90 9.28
C ILE A 168 6.92 -10.75 8.20
N ALA A 169 6.52 -10.70 6.94
CA ALA A 169 7.41 -10.41 5.83
C ALA A 169 7.48 -8.89 5.60
N PHE A 170 8.66 -8.37 5.30
CA PHE A 170 8.82 -6.93 5.05
C PHE A 170 9.93 -6.65 4.03
N CYS A 171 9.80 -5.52 3.32
CA CYS A 171 10.81 -5.00 2.43
C CYS A 171 10.87 -3.46 2.49
N LYS A 172 12.03 -2.91 2.10
CA LYS A 172 12.29 -1.47 1.97
C LYS A 172 12.59 -1.10 0.52
N ASN A 173 12.70 0.20 0.24
CA ASN A 173 13.09 0.69 -1.08
C ASN A 173 14.32 -0.02 -1.64
N GLY A 174 14.20 -0.46 -2.88
CA GLY A 174 15.32 -1.07 -3.61
C GLY A 174 15.59 -2.53 -3.24
N GLU A 175 14.88 -3.11 -2.27
CA GLU A 175 14.95 -4.55 -2.01
C GLU A 175 14.10 -5.31 -3.04
N ASP A 176 14.65 -6.41 -3.53
CA ASP A 176 14.06 -7.32 -4.52
C ASP A 176 13.44 -8.59 -3.89
N CYS A 177 13.52 -8.70 -2.57
CA CYS A 177 13.06 -9.83 -1.78
C CYS A 177 12.51 -9.36 -0.42
N TYR A 178 11.70 -10.21 0.22
CA TYR A 178 11.18 -9.95 1.56
C TYR A 178 12.04 -10.63 2.62
N ARG A 179 12.33 -9.92 3.71
CA ARG A 179 12.89 -10.50 4.93
C ARG A 179 11.76 -10.86 5.89
N THR A 180 12.03 -11.74 6.85
CA THR A 180 11.00 -12.20 7.81
C THR A 180 11.38 -11.89 9.25
N ILE A 181 10.38 -11.53 10.05
CA ILE A 181 10.48 -11.43 11.50
C ILE A 181 9.52 -12.46 12.10
N PRO A 182 10.00 -13.46 12.86
CA PRO A 182 9.12 -14.42 13.53
C PRO A 182 8.17 -13.72 14.51
N THR A 183 6.91 -14.13 14.54
CA THR A 183 5.89 -13.57 15.47
C THR A 183 5.87 -14.30 16.81
N ARG A 184 6.38 -15.54 16.86
CA ARG A 184 6.51 -16.32 18.10
C ARG A 184 7.91 -16.09 18.70
N ILE A 185 7.98 -15.34 19.78
CA ILE A 185 9.18 -15.18 20.61
C ILE A 185 9.37 -16.48 21.41
N GLY A 186 10.47 -17.20 21.20
CA GLY A 186 10.88 -18.29 22.11
C GLY A 186 11.24 -19.65 21.51
N VAL A 187 11.29 -19.84 20.18
CA VAL A 187 11.90 -21.07 19.64
C VAL A 187 13.41 -20.84 19.51
N HIS A 188 14.14 -21.07 20.61
CA HIS A 188 15.53 -21.45 20.48
C HIS A 188 15.56 -22.74 19.67
N PHE A 189 15.87 -22.65 18.37
CA PHE A 189 16.35 -23.80 17.63
C PHE A 189 17.77 -24.06 18.13
N THR A 190 17.89 -24.74 19.28
CA THR A 190 19.18 -25.32 19.67
C THR A 190 19.50 -26.39 18.64
N SER A 191 20.53 -26.14 17.83
CA SER A 191 21.15 -27.17 17.00
C SER A 191 21.55 -28.36 17.89
N PRO A 192 21.23 -29.62 17.53
CA PRO A 192 21.91 -30.75 18.13
C PRO A 192 23.33 -30.80 17.53
N GLY A 193 24.32 -30.75 18.40
CA GLY A 193 25.70 -31.14 18.09
C GLY A 193 25.89 -32.65 18.05
#